data_AF-A0A968XCE3-F1
#
_entry.id   AF-A0A968XCE3-F1
#
_cell.length_a   1.000
_cell.length_b   1.000
_cell.length_c   1.000
_cell.angle_alpha   90.00
_cell.angle_beta   90.00
_cell.angle_gamma   90.00
#
_symmetry.space_group_name_H-M   'P 1'
#
loop_
_entity.id
_entity.type
_entity.pdbx_description
1 polymer ?
#
loop_
_entity_poly.entity_id
_entity_poly.type
_entity_poly.pdbx_seq_one_letter_code
_entity_poly.pdbx_strand_id
1 'polypeptide(L)'
;MSLAPEYRSTQAEADIRRKILGRLYEFLNPLTGGRNGMGWRFGEFLYRADVAAMLQQMPGVRYLKFVELYAYSLSNGQWDRSYRQDGVIDPGSFGLLCSWEDAQLRSGHIIRFSEEDHR
;
A
#
# COMPACT_ATOMS: atom_id res chain seq x y z
N MET A 1 -5.90 -4.57 -9.90
CA MET A 1 -4.68 -4.49 -10.75
C MET A 1 -4.64 -5.70 -11.67
N SER A 2 -4.02 -5.61 -12.85
CA SER A 2 -3.85 -6.75 -13.76
C SER A 2 -2.40 -7.23 -13.78
N LEU A 3 -2.23 -8.54 -14.01
CA LEU A 3 -0.94 -9.23 -14.09
C LEU A 3 -0.53 -9.50 -15.54
N ALA A 4 0.79 -9.56 -15.80
CA ALA A 4 1.34 -10.01 -17.09
C ALA A 4 0.88 -11.46 -17.43
N PRO A 5 0.74 -11.85 -18.72
CA PRO A 5 0.02 -13.08 -19.06
C PRO A 5 0.68 -14.33 -18.48
N GLU A 6 2.01 -14.31 -18.37
CA GLU A 6 2.84 -15.38 -17.80
C GLU A 6 2.58 -15.63 -16.30
N TYR A 7 1.85 -14.74 -15.62
CA TYR A 7 1.52 -14.87 -14.20
C TYR A 7 0.04 -15.17 -13.91
N ARG A 8 -0.74 -15.60 -14.91
CA ARG A 8 -2.18 -15.88 -14.77
C ARG A 8 -2.51 -17.28 -14.22
N SER A 9 -1.58 -17.93 -13.52
CA SER A 9 -1.86 -19.18 -12.78
C SER A 9 -2.12 -18.87 -11.30
N THR A 10 -2.90 -19.72 -10.61
CA THR A 10 -3.20 -19.55 -9.17
C THR A 10 -1.94 -19.42 -8.32
N GLN A 11 -0.91 -20.22 -8.65
CA GLN A 11 0.38 -20.19 -7.96
C GLN A 11 1.13 -18.88 -8.23
N ALA A 12 1.19 -18.45 -9.49
CA ALA A 12 1.86 -17.20 -9.87
C ALA A 12 1.15 -15.97 -9.27
N GLU A 13 -0.18 -15.97 -9.23
CA GLU A 13 -0.95 -14.91 -8.58
C GLU A 13 -0.67 -14.86 -7.07
N ALA A 14 -0.64 -16.01 -6.40
CA ALA A 14 -0.28 -16.08 -4.98
C ALA A 14 1.14 -15.57 -4.72
N ASP A 15 2.09 -15.91 -5.59
CA ASP A 15 3.48 -15.44 -5.49
C ASP A 15 3.60 -13.93 -5.72
N ILE A 16 2.91 -13.38 -6.72
CA ILE A 16 2.89 -11.93 -6.94
C ILE A 16 2.19 -11.21 -5.78
N ARG A 17 1.07 -11.73 -5.29
CA ARG A 17 0.38 -11.18 -4.10
C ARG A 17 1.35 -11.06 -2.92
N ARG A 18 2.08 -12.14 -2.63
CA ARG A 18 3.07 -12.17 -1.55
C ARG A 18 4.19 -11.16 -1.77
N LYS A 19 4.71 -11.04 -2.99
CA LYS A 19 5.74 -10.03 -3.34
C LYS A 19 5.21 -8.60 -3.15
N ILE A 20 3.99 -8.32 -3.61
CA ILE A 20 3.36 -7.00 -3.47
C ILE A 20 3.13 -6.66 -1.99
N LEU A 21 2.61 -7.60 -1.20
CA LEU A 21 2.43 -7.40 0.25
C LEU A 21 3.77 -7.10 0.93
N GLY A 22 4.79 -7.92 0.66
CA GLY A 22 6.14 -7.69 1.20
C GLY A 22 6.65 -6.30 0.85
N ARG A 23 6.53 -5.91 -0.42
CA ARG A 23 6.97 -4.60 -0.89
C ARG A 23 6.21 -3.42 -0.25
N LEU A 24 4.90 -3.56 -0.04
CA LEU A 24 4.09 -2.55 0.65
C LEU A 24 4.54 -2.39 2.11
N TYR A 25 4.77 -3.49 2.84
CA TYR A 25 5.25 -3.43 4.22
C TYR A 25 6.68 -2.89 4.31
N GLU A 26 7.57 -3.26 3.39
CA GLU A 26 8.91 -2.68 3.30
C GLU A 26 8.85 -1.18 3.04
N PHE A 27 8.08 -0.74 2.05
CA PHE A 27 7.99 0.67 1.67
C PHE A 27 7.39 1.53 2.80
N LEU A 28 6.41 1.00 3.52
CA LEU A 28 5.75 1.69 4.63
C LEU A 28 6.39 1.37 5.99
N ASN A 29 7.56 0.72 6.00
CA ASN A 29 8.30 0.51 7.23
C ASN A 29 8.85 1.86 7.72
N PRO A 30 8.59 2.25 8.98
CA PRO A 30 9.05 3.55 9.49
C PRO A 30 10.57 3.69 9.54
N LEU A 31 11.32 2.60 9.66
CA LEU A 31 12.77 2.61 9.87
C LEU A 31 13.57 2.32 8.60
N THR A 32 13.05 1.45 7.74
CA THR A 32 13.78 0.96 6.55
C THR A 32 13.06 1.27 5.23
N GLY A 33 11.84 1.80 5.31
CA GLY A 33 11.03 2.14 4.15
C GLY A 33 11.31 3.53 3.62
N GLY A 34 10.26 4.20 3.14
CA GLY A 34 10.35 5.53 2.57
C GLY A 34 10.86 5.54 1.13
N ARG A 35 10.83 6.72 0.51
CA ARG A 35 11.19 6.91 -0.91
C ARG A 35 12.67 6.61 -1.21
N ASN A 36 13.52 6.76 -0.20
CA ASN A 36 14.97 6.56 -0.28
C ASN A 36 15.46 5.31 0.48
N GLY A 37 14.56 4.52 1.07
CA GLY A 37 14.93 3.34 1.85
C GLY A 37 15.60 3.65 3.19
N MET A 38 15.47 4.87 3.71
CA MET A 38 16.06 5.31 4.99
C MET A 38 15.01 5.49 6.10
N GLY A 39 13.81 4.96 5.90
CA GLY A 39 12.66 5.17 6.77
C GLY A 39 11.84 6.41 6.43
N TRP A 40 10.72 6.58 7.12
CA TRP A 40 9.87 7.75 7.01
C TRP A 40 10.23 8.75 8.10
N ARG A 41 10.48 10.00 7.72
CA ARG A 41 10.73 11.06 8.69
C ARG A 41 9.43 11.45 9.38
N PHE A 42 9.53 11.94 10.61
CA PHE A 42 8.37 12.52 11.28
C PHE A 42 7.77 13.66 10.47
N GLY A 43 6.44 13.68 10.36
CA GLY A 43 5.71 14.67 9.57
C GLY A 43 5.87 14.50 8.06
N GLU A 44 6.51 13.44 7.58
CA GLU A 44 6.62 13.19 6.14
C GLU A 44 5.30 12.65 5.59
N PHE A 45 4.84 13.21 4.47
CA PHE A 45 3.57 12.85 3.88
C PHE A 45 3.74 11.63 2.99
N LEU A 46 2.74 10.75 2.98
CA LEU A 46 2.63 9.68 2.00
C LEU A 46 1.64 10.10 0.91
N TYR A 47 2.08 10.11 -0.34
CA TYR A 47 1.20 10.33 -1.48
C TYR A 47 0.82 9.01 -2.13
N ARG A 48 -0.43 8.90 -2.58
CA ARG A 48 -0.94 7.78 -3.39
C ARG A 48 -0.07 7.55 -4.63
N ALA A 49 0.46 8.62 -5.21
CA ALA A 49 1.38 8.55 -6.34
C ALA A 49 2.69 7.82 -6.01
N ASP A 50 3.23 7.94 -4.80
CA ASP A 50 4.44 7.22 -4.40
C ASP A 50 4.19 5.71 -4.36
N VAL A 51 3.06 5.32 -3.74
CA VAL A 51 2.64 3.91 -3.67
C VAL A 51 2.39 3.37 -5.09
N ALA A 52 1.71 4.15 -5.93
CA ALA A 52 1.43 3.76 -7.31
C ALA A 52 2.72 3.59 -8.13
N ALA A 53 3.65 4.56 -8.07
CA ALA A 53 4.91 4.50 -8.78
C ALA A 53 5.76 3.31 -8.33
N MET A 54 5.80 3.04 -7.03
CA MET A 54 6.49 1.87 -6.47
C MET A 54 5.89 0.56 -6.98
N LEU A 55 4.56 0.42 -6.95
CA LEU A 55 3.88 -0.79 -7.43
C LEU A 55 4.00 -0.99 -8.94
N GLN A 56 3.98 0.08 -9.73
CA GLN A 56 4.15 0.02 -11.19
C GLN A 56 5.55 -0.47 -11.61
N GLN A 57 6.57 -0.28 -10.77
CA GLN A 57 7.92 -0.77 -11.03
C GLN A 57 8.10 -2.26 -10.71
N MET A 58 7.09 -2.91 -10.08
CA MET A 58 7.20 -4.31 -9.69
C MET A 58 7.07 -5.25 -10.90
N PRO A 59 8.00 -6.20 -11.08
CA PRO A 59 7.87 -7.23 -12.11
C PRO A 59 6.56 -8.01 -11.98
N GLY A 60 5.84 -8.15 -13.09
CA GLY A 60 4.56 -8.86 -13.17
C GLY A 60 3.32 -7.98 -12.98
N VAL A 61 3.47 -6.74 -12.49
CA VAL A 61 2.38 -5.75 -12.48
C VAL A 61 2.29 -5.11 -13.87
N ARG A 62 1.20 -5.34 -14.60
CA ARG A 62 1.00 -4.74 -15.93
C ARG A 62 0.22 -3.44 -15.85
N TYR A 63 -0.89 -3.44 -15.11
CA TYR A 63 -1.75 -2.28 -14.98
C TYR A 63 -2.25 -2.10 -13.54
N LEU A 64 -2.04 -0.90 -13.01
CA LEU A 64 -2.55 -0.49 -11.70
C LEU A 64 -3.78 0.40 -11.90
N LYS A 65 -4.97 -0.16 -11.61
CA LYS A 65 -6.25 0.53 -11.82
C LYS A 65 -6.49 1.66 -10.83
N PHE A 66 -6.34 1.39 -9.55
CA PHE A 66 -6.49 2.37 -8.48
C PHE A 66 -5.70 1.93 -7.24
N VAL A 67 -5.30 2.92 -6.45
CA VAL A 67 -4.76 2.77 -5.09
C VAL A 67 -5.63 3.59 -4.17
N GLU A 68 -6.07 2.98 -3.08
CA GLU A 68 -6.81 3.66 -2.03
C GLU A 68 -5.94 3.74 -0.78
N LEU A 69 -5.91 4.90 -0.15
CA LEU A 69 -5.21 5.08 1.12
C LEU A 69 -6.24 5.22 2.22
N TYR A 70 -6.05 4.44 3.29
CA TYR A 70 -6.84 4.54 4.51
C TYR A 70 -5.89 4.85 5.66
N ALA A 71 -6.16 5.91 6.41
CA ALA A 71 -5.43 6.23 7.62
C ALA A 71 -6.14 5.64 8.83
N TYR A 72 -5.37 5.13 9.78
CA TYR A 72 -5.85 4.75 11.09
C TYR A 72 -5.32 5.74 12.11
N SER A 73 -6.21 6.37 12.87
CA SER A 73 -5.85 7.29 13.96
C SER A 73 -6.52 6.84 15.25
N LEU A 74 -5.76 6.84 16.34
CA LEU A 74 -6.30 6.56 17.67
C LEU A 74 -6.77 7.88 18.29
N SER A 75 -8.07 8.01 18.55
CA SER A 75 -8.64 9.16 19.25
C SER A 75 -9.57 8.66 20.35
N ASN A 76 -9.46 9.22 21.56
CA ASN A 76 -10.25 8.81 22.73
C ASN A 76 -10.27 7.29 23.00
N GLY A 77 -9.15 6.60 22.73
CA GLY A 77 -9.03 5.15 22.90
C GLY A 77 -9.73 4.31 21.82
N GLN A 78 -10.26 4.94 20.77
CA GLN A 78 -10.88 4.27 19.63
C GLN A 78 -10.10 4.51 18.34
N TRP A 79 -9.92 3.45 17.57
CA TRP A 79 -9.34 3.53 16.24
C TRP A 79 -10.39 4.01 15.24
N ASP A 80 -10.14 5.16 14.64
CA ASP A 80 -10.89 5.63 13.48
C ASP A 80 -10.14 5.27 12.19
N ARG A 81 -10.90 4.77 11.21
CA ARG A 81 -10.38 4.45 9.87
C ARG A 81 -10.97 5.42 8.87
N SER A 82 -10.13 6.26 8.29
CA SER A 82 -10.56 7.29 7.33
C SER A 82 -9.99 7.04 5.93
N TYR A 83 -10.87 7.06 4.92
CA TYR A 83 -10.45 7.04 3.52
C TYR A 83 -9.88 8.42 3.12
N ARG A 84 -8.68 8.42 2.54
CA ARG A 84 -8.00 9.63 2.09
C ARG A 84 -8.33 9.93 0.62
N GLN A 85 -9.39 10.71 0.42
CA GLN A 85 -9.89 11.08 -0.90
C GLN A 85 -8.86 11.88 -1.71
N ASP A 86 -8.15 12.79 -1.05
CA ASP A 86 -7.02 13.57 -1.58
C ASP A 86 -5.83 12.69 -2.01
N GLY A 87 -5.80 11.43 -1.58
CA GLY A 87 -4.68 10.54 -1.82
C GLY A 87 -3.44 10.90 -1.02
N VAL A 88 -3.60 11.57 0.12
CA VAL A 88 -2.51 11.96 1.01
C VAL A 88 -2.76 11.43 2.41
N ILE A 89 -1.76 10.80 3.02
CA ILE A 89 -1.71 10.59 4.47
C ILE A 89 -0.73 11.62 5.03
N ASP A 90 -1.28 12.59 5.74
CA ASP A 90 -0.53 13.53 6.58
C ASP A 90 -0.54 12.97 8.03
N PRO A 91 0.61 12.52 8.56
CA PRO A 91 0.68 12.03 9.93
C PRO A 91 0.72 13.17 10.97
N GLY A 92 0.77 14.44 10.55
CA GLY A 92 1.01 15.60 11.41
C GLY A 92 2.49 15.78 11.76
N SER A 93 2.87 16.95 12.28
CA SER A 93 4.29 17.37 12.43
C SER A 93 5.20 16.41 13.19
N PHE A 94 4.65 15.59 14.08
CA PHE A 94 5.39 14.60 14.88
C PHE A 94 4.89 13.17 14.66
N GLY A 95 3.95 12.96 13.76
CA GLY A 95 3.45 11.63 13.45
C GLY A 95 4.43 10.86 12.59
N LEU A 96 4.36 9.54 12.70
CA LEU A 96 5.18 8.61 11.95
C LEU A 96 4.28 7.76 11.05
N LEU A 97 4.70 7.56 9.80
CA LEU A 97 4.04 6.64 8.90
C LEU A 97 4.47 5.21 9.22
N CYS A 98 3.49 4.33 9.38
CA CYS A 98 3.71 2.90 9.45
C CYS A 98 2.51 2.16 8.84
N SER A 99 2.71 0.88 8.55
CA SER A 99 1.63 -0.04 8.25
C SER A 99 1.83 -1.34 9.01
N TRP A 100 0.72 -1.96 9.41
CA TRP A 100 0.74 -3.22 10.14
C TRP A 100 -0.54 -4.00 9.84
N GLU A 101 -0.49 -5.32 10.06
CA GLU A 101 -1.66 -6.17 9.99
C GLU A 101 -2.26 -6.39 11.38
N ASP A 102 -3.53 -6.06 11.53
CA ASP A 102 -4.36 -6.44 12.65
C ASP A 102 -5.70 -6.93 12.11
N ALA A 103 -6.09 -8.16 12.47
CA ALA A 103 -7.30 -8.79 11.95
C ALA A 103 -8.59 -8.13 12.48
N GLN A 104 -8.56 -7.57 13.69
CA GLN A 104 -9.71 -6.89 14.30
C GLN A 104 -9.92 -5.51 13.67
N LEU A 105 -8.85 -4.74 13.51
CA LEU A 105 -8.87 -3.43 12.87
C LEU A 105 -8.96 -3.51 11.34
N ARG A 106 -8.65 -4.68 10.77
CA ARG A 106 -8.52 -4.92 9.33
C ARG A 106 -7.55 -3.94 8.65
N SER A 107 -6.45 -3.64 9.33
CA SER A 107 -5.44 -2.66 8.88
C SER A 107 -4.48 -3.19 7.82
N GLY A 108 -4.56 -4.50 7.51
CA GLY A 108 -3.74 -5.13 6.48
C GLY A 108 -4.02 -4.61 5.06
N HIS A 109 -3.03 -4.74 4.19
CA HIS A 109 -3.13 -4.31 2.79
C HIS A 109 -4.01 -5.27 1.98
N ILE A 110 -4.98 -4.73 1.25
CA ILE A 110 -5.90 -5.52 0.41
C ILE A 110 -5.49 -5.39 -1.07
N ILE A 111 -5.16 -6.53 -1.68
CA ILE A 111 -4.80 -6.61 -3.11
C ILE A 111 -5.89 -7.34 -3.87
N ARG A 112 -6.46 -6.66 -4.87
CA ARG A 112 -7.47 -7.24 -5.78
C ARG A 112 -6.90 -7.32 -7.19
N PHE A 113 -6.82 -8.53 -7.72
CA PHE A 113 -6.54 -8.75 -9.13
C PHE A 113 -7.85 -8.68 -9.92
N SER A 114 -7.74 -8.17 -11.14
CA SER A 114 -8.84 -8.10 -12.08
C SER A 114 -8.35 -8.59 -13.43
N GLU A 115 -9.16 -9.41 -14.10
CA GLU A 115 -8.99 -9.64 -15.52
C GLU A 115 -9.25 -8.32 -16.27
N GLU A 116 -8.45 -8.01 -17.28
CA GLU A 116 -8.62 -6.81 -18.09
C GLU A 116 -10.00 -6.86 -18.76
N ASP A 117 -10.90 -5.98 -18.34
CA ASP A 117 -12.10 -5.68 -19.08
C ASP A 117 -11.68 -4.67 -20.16
N HIS A 118 -11.45 -5.16 -21.38
CA HIS A 118 -11.25 -4.30 -22.54
C HIS A 118 -12.56 -3.56 -22.82
N ARG A 119 -12.61 -2.27 -22.47
CA ARG A 119 -13.55 -1.30 -23.02
C ARG A 119 -12.80 -0.08 -23.49
#